data_AF-A0A9E5V2L4-F1
#
_entry.id   AF-A0A9E5V2L4-F1
#
_cell.length_a   1.000
_cell.length_b   1.000
_cell.length_c   1.000
_cell.angle_alpha   90.00
_cell.angle_beta   90.00
_cell.angle_gamma   90.00
#
_symmetry.space_group_name_H-M   'P 1'
#
loop_
_entity.id
_entity.type
_entity.pdbx_description
1 polymer ?
#
loop_
_entity_poly.entity_id
_entity_poly.type
_entity_poly.pdbx_seq_one_letter_code
_entity_poly.pdbx_strand_id
1 'polypeptide(L)' 'MQAAFHIVTRVLPGNKIEIQLPEGTIGKEIEAIVLLPEKAQIPKRSALEILADAHRLRSFRTPEEIDQYIQDEKNSWDS' A
#
# COMPACT_ATOMS: atom_id res chain seq x y z
N MET A 1 -32.34 19.95 -16.01
CA MET A 1 -31.51 18.74 -16.20
C MET A 1 -30.07 19.16 -15.92
N GLN A 2 -29.40 18.54 -14.95
CA GLN A 2 -28.00 18.83 -14.64
C GLN A 2 -27.13 17.84 -15.42
N ALA A 3 -26.24 18.37 -16.27
CA ALA A 3 -25.33 17.55 -17.07
C ALA A 3 -24.04 17.33 -16.28
N ALA A 4 -23.75 16.08 -15.91
CA ALA A 4 -22.49 15.69 -15.27
C ALA A 4 -21.55 15.09 -16.34
N PHE A 5 -20.33 15.62 -16.42
CA PHE A 5 -19.29 15.11 -17.34
C PHE A 5 -18.25 14.32 -16.55
N HIS A 6 -18.14 13.01 -16.81
CA HIS A 6 -17.06 12.19 -16.28
C HIS A 6 -15.89 12.21 -17.26
N ILE A 7 -14.79 12.86 -16.88
CA ILE A 7 -13.57 12.96 -17.70
C ILE A 7 -12.45 12.22 -16.97
N VAL A 8 -11.95 11.14 -17.57
CA VAL A 8 -10.77 10.41 -17.09
C VAL A 8 -9.54 11.04 -17.71
N THR A 9 -8.71 11.71 -16.90
CA THR A 9 -7.48 12.36 -17.36
C THR A 9 -6.27 11.93 -16.52
N ARG A 10 -5.06 12.14 -17.05
CA ARG A 10 -3.80 11.82 -16.36
C ARG A 10 -3.26 13.08 -15.68
N VAL A 11 -2.63 12.88 -14.53
CA VAL A 11 -1.94 13.96 -13.82
C VAL A 11 -0.65 14.30 -14.57
N LEU A 12 -0.52 15.57 -14.97
CA LEU A 12 0.66 16.14 -15.59
C LEU A 12 1.74 16.45 -14.53
N PRO A 13 3.02 16.65 -14.94
CA PRO A 13 4.09 17.04 -14.02
C PRO A 13 3.72 18.26 -13.17
N GLY A 14 4.07 18.22 -11.89
CA GLY A 14 3.69 19.24 -10.92
C GLY A 14 2.27 19.09 -10.36
N ASN A 15 1.69 17.89 -10.44
CA ASN A 15 0.36 17.55 -9.89
C ASN A 15 -0.78 18.36 -10.51
N LYS A 16 -0.75 18.56 -11.83
CA LYS A 16 -1.72 19.37 -12.57
C LYS A 16 -2.67 18.51 -13.39
N ILE A 17 -3.91 18.99 -13.55
CA ILE A 17 -4.89 18.44 -14.50
C ILE A 17 -5.37 19.58 -15.41
N GLU A 18 -5.50 19.30 -16.71
CA GLU A 18 -6.08 20.22 -17.69
C GLU A 18 -7.40 19.64 -18.20
N ILE A 19 -8.45 20.47 -18.18
CA ILE A 19 -9.79 20.10 -18.63
C ILE A 19 -10.24 21.19 -19.60
N GLN A 20 -10.54 20.80 -20.84
CA GLN A 20 -11.10 21.71 -21.83
C GLN A 20 -12.63 21.61 -21.80
N LEU A 21 -13.28 22.72 -21.48
CA LEU A 21 -14.74 22.80 -21.44
C LEU A 21 -15.32 23.01 -22.86
N PRO A 22 -16.54 22.52 -23.13
CA PRO A 22 -17.18 22.73 -24.43
C PRO A 22 -17.50 24.21 -24.67
N GLU A 23 -17.53 24.61 -25.94
CA GLU A 23 -17.89 25.96 -26.35
C GLU A 23 -19.30 26.34 -25.85
N GLY A 24 -19.51 27.61 -25.49
CA GLY A 24 -20.80 28.09 -24.95
C GLY A 24 -21.03 27.78 -23.46
N THR A 25 -19.98 27.44 -22.72
CA THR A 25 -19.96 27.37 -21.25
C THR A 25 -19.62 28.71 -20.57
N ILE A 26 -19.18 29.70 -21.34
CA ILE A 26 -18.88 31.05 -20.85
C ILE A 26 -20.12 31.64 -20.17
N GLY A 27 -19.97 32.08 -18.91
CA GLY A 27 -21.04 32.66 -18.11
C GLY A 27 -21.96 31.65 -17.41
N LYS A 28 -21.72 30.34 -17.54
CA LYS A 28 -22.46 29.30 -16.81
C LYS A 28 -21.70 28.91 -15.54
N GLU A 29 -22.45 28.71 -14.46
CA GLU A 29 -21.92 28.14 -13.23
C GLU A 29 -21.66 26.65 -13.42
N ILE A 30 -20.49 26.18 -12.98
CA ILE A 30 -20.08 24.77 -13.07
C ILE A 30 -19.53 24.28 -11.73
N GLU A 31 -19.78 23.01 -11.43
CA GLU A 31 -19.24 22.31 -10.27
C GLU A 31 -18.18 21.30 -10.74
N ALA A 32 -16.99 21.33 -10.14
CA ALA A 32 -15.89 20.42 -10.45
C ALA A 32 -15.55 19.56 -9.23
N ILE A 33 -15.63 18.24 -9.38
CA ILE A 33 -15.35 17.28 -8.32
C ILE A 33 -14.16 16.42 -8.75
N VAL A 34 -13.11 16.39 -7.92
CA VAL A 34 -11.93 15.55 -8.14
C VAL A 34 -11.98 14.37 -7.17
N LEU A 35 -12.15 13.17 -7.70
CA LEU A 35 -12.09 11.93 -6.94
C LEU A 35 -10.71 11.31 -7.12
N LEU A 36 -9.92 11.27 -6.05
CA LEU A 36 -8.66 10.54 -6.06
C LEU A 36 -8.95 9.05 -5.84
N PRO A 37 -8.29 8.14 -6.58
CA PRO A 37 -8.42 6.72 -6.31
C PRO A 37 -8.01 6.46 -4.87
N GLU A 38 -8.79 5.64 -4.18
CA GLU A 38 -8.40 5.12 -2.87
C GLU A 38 -7.03 4.45 -3.04
N LYS A 39 -6.06 4.81 -2.18
CA LYS A 39 -4.76 4.12 -2.17
C LYS A 39 -5.06 2.64 -2.16
N ALA A 40 -4.50 1.88 -3.10
CA ALA A 40 -4.65 0.43 -3.13
C ALA A 40 -4.40 -0.07 -1.72
N GLN A 41 -5.45 -0.57 -1.07
CA GLN A 41 -5.33 -1.09 0.27
C GLN A 41 -4.31 -2.21 0.16
N ILE A 42 -3.15 -2.04 0.78
CA ILE A 42 -2.14 -3.10 0.84
C ILE A 42 -2.91 -4.30 1.37
N PRO A 43 -2.96 -5.43 0.63
CA PRO A 43 -3.77 -6.56 1.03
C PRO A 43 -3.33 -6.94 2.44
N LYS A 44 -4.28 -6.84 3.39
CA LYS A 44 -4.03 -7.21 4.77
C LYS A 44 -3.81 -8.71 4.76
N ARG A 45 -2.55 -9.13 4.88
CA ARG A 45 -2.18 -10.54 4.99
C ARG A 45 -2.71 -11.10 6.30
N SER A 46 -3.23 -12.32 6.25
CA SER A 46 -3.63 -13.02 7.46
C SER A 46 -2.38 -13.29 8.32
N ALA A 47 -2.51 -13.20 9.64
CA ALA A 47 -1.44 -13.59 10.55
C ALA A 47 -0.99 -15.04 10.30
N LEU A 48 -1.92 -15.91 9.88
CA LEU A 48 -1.63 -17.31 9.54
C LEU A 48 -0.76 -17.44 8.28
N GLU A 49 -0.99 -16.60 7.27
CA GLU A 49 -0.18 -16.60 6.03
C GLU A 49 1.26 -16.15 6.33
N ILE A 50 1.41 -15.12 7.16
CA ILE A 50 2.71 -14.62 7.59
C ILE A 50 3.47 -15.70 8.38
N LEU A 51 2.78 -16.41 9.28
CA LEU A 51 3.38 -17.51 10.05
C LEU A 51 3.76 -18.69 9.15
N ALA A 52 2.92 -19.06 8.18
CA ALA A 52 3.21 -20.14 7.24
C ALA A 52 4.47 -19.85 6.40
N ASP A 53 4.61 -18.61 5.90
CA ASP A 53 5.81 -18.18 5.18
C ASP A 53 7.06 -18.19 6.08
N ALA A 54 6.93 -17.72 7.32
CA ALA A 54 8.03 -17.74 8.29
C ALA A 54 8.49 -19.16 8.62
N HIS A 55 7.55 -20.10 8.78
CA HIS A 55 7.84 -21.52 8.97
C HIS A 55 8.50 -22.15 7.74
N ARG A 56 8.16 -21.70 6.52
CA ARG A 56 8.81 -22.18 5.30
C ARG A 56 10.26 -21.70 5.17
N LEU A 57 10.55 -20.49 5.66
CA LEU A 57 11.87 -19.88 5.55
C LEU A 57 12.85 -20.30 6.67
N ARG A 58 12.34 -20.84 7.78
CA ARG A 58 13.17 -21.31 8.89
C ARG A 58 13.17 -22.83 8.96
N SER A 59 14.36 -23.42 9.05
CA SER A 59 14.51 -24.79 9.52
C SER A 59 13.96 -24.89 10.94
N PHE A 60 13.11 -25.88 11.21
CA PHE A 60 12.67 -26.17 12.56
C PHE A 60 13.90 -26.52 13.39
N ARG A 61 14.18 -25.73 14.43
CA ARG A 61 15.17 -26.09 15.45
C ARG A 61 14.50 -26.92 16.52
N THR A 62 15.16 -27.96 16.99
CA THR A 62 14.67 -28.69 18.17
C THR A 62 14.86 -27.82 19.43
N PRO A 63 14.10 -28.06 20.50
CA PRO A 63 14.31 -27.38 21.77
C PRO A 63 15.76 -27.46 22.26
N GLU A 64 16.40 -28.61 22.06
CA GLU A 64 17.79 -28.85 22.46
C GLU A 64 18.78 -27.99 21.65
N GLU A 65 18.54 -27.79 20.36
CA GLU A 65 19.36 -26.90 19.51
C GLU A 65 19.18 -25.43 19.89
N ILE A 66 17.99 -25.04 20.34
CA ILE A 66 17.71 -23.69 20.85
C ILE A 66 18.43 -23.50 22.19
N ASP A 67 18.36 -24.47 23.09
CA ASP A 67 19.03 -24.41 24.38
C ASP A 67 20.56 -24.36 24.22
N GLN A 68 21.13 -25.15 23.31
CA GLN A 68 22.56 -25.10 23.00
C GLN A 68 22.97 -23.74 22.45
N TYR A 69 22.20 -23.19 21.50
CA TYR A 69 22.44 -21.85 20.94
C TYR A 69 22.43 -20.75 22.02
N ILE A 70 21.48 -20.80 22.94
CA ILE A 70 21.38 -19.83 24.05
C ILE A 70 22.57 -19.96 24.99
N GLN A 71 23.03 -21.18 25.29
CA GLN A 71 24.21 -21.37 26.13
C GLN A 71 25.49 -20.88 25.44
N ASP A 72 25.64 -21.14 24.14
CA ASP A 72 26.78 -20.66 23.35
C ASP A 72 26.80 -19.13 23.29
N GLU A 73 25.65 -18.48 23.10
CA GLU A 73 25.52 -17.03 23.19
C GLU A 73 25.97 -16.52 24.56
N LYS A 74 25.47 -17.09 25.66
CA LYS A 74 25.86 -16.64 27.01
C LYS A 74 27.37 -16.79 27.27
N ASN A 75 27.94 -17.94 26.91
CA ASN A 75 29.37 -18.20 27.09
C ASN A 75 30.25 -17.23 26.29
N SER A 76 29.78 -16.74 25.13
CA SER A 76 30.49 -15.76 24.31
C SER A 76 30.53 -14.35 24.90
N TRP A 77 29.66 -14.04 25.86
CA TRP A 77 29.63 -12.74 26.56
C TRP A 77 30.48 -12.75 27.83
N ASP A 78 30.71 -13.94 28.41
CA ASP A 78 31.55 -14.14 29.60
C ASP A 78 33.05 -14.30 29.25
N SER A 79 33.44 -14.20 27.97
CA SER A 79 34.82 -14.31 27.46
C SER A 79 35.42 -12.97 27.01
#